data_AF-A0A9E3JWX6-F1
#
_entry.id   AF-A0A9E3JWX6-F1
#
_cell.length_a   1.000
_cell.length_b   1.000
_cell.length_c   1.000
_cell.angle_alpha   90.00
_cell.angle_beta   90.00
_cell.angle_gamma   90.00
#
_symmetry.space_group_name_H-M   'P 1'
#
loop_
_entity.id
_entity.type
_entity.pdbx_description
1 polymer ?
#
loop_
_entity_poly.entity_id
_entity_poly.type
_entity_poly.pdbx_seq_one_letter_code
_entity_poly.pdbx_strand_id
1 'polypeptide(L)'
;YGESVAIPQHLQISRMRSLETGRPMLRATNNGATAVIDGRGNVQALLPFYRQDTLAATVQGMAGSTPYIRCGNLLFLGLGALLLAGAWFAGRRRRVDTQNHA
;
A
#
# COMPACT_ATOMS: atom_id res chain seq x y z
N TYR A 1 -4.90 20.02 3.65
CA TYR A 1 -4.07 19.43 2.59
C TYR A 1 -3.28 20.47 1.81
N GLY A 2 -3.86 21.58 1.30
CA GLY A 2 -3.09 22.74 0.75
C GLY A 2 -2.08 22.40 -0.36
N GLU A 3 -1.39 23.40 -0.91
CA GLU A 3 -0.30 23.25 -1.90
C GLU A 3 0.91 22.56 -1.24
N SER A 4 0.76 21.29 -0.88
CA SER A 4 1.74 20.49 -0.15
C SER A 4 1.87 19.10 -0.75
N VAL A 5 2.94 18.41 -0.35
CA VAL A 5 3.24 17.02 -0.72
C VAL A 5 2.17 16.01 -0.27
N ALA A 6 1.19 16.42 0.54
CA ALA A 6 0.13 15.52 0.99
C ALA A 6 -0.76 15.03 -0.16
N ILE A 7 -1.09 15.89 -1.15
CA ILE A 7 -1.92 15.48 -2.30
C ILE A 7 -1.26 14.32 -3.07
N PRO A 8 0.00 14.44 -3.54
CA PRO A 8 0.65 13.35 -4.24
C PRO A 8 0.86 12.12 -3.34
N GLN A 9 1.10 12.27 -2.03
CA GLN A 9 1.18 11.13 -1.11
C GLN A 9 -0.15 10.36 -1.02
N HIS A 10 -1.27 11.05 -0.85
CA HIS A 10 -2.58 10.41 -0.81
C HIS A 10 -2.94 9.76 -2.15
N LEU A 11 -2.52 10.33 -3.28
CA LEU A 11 -2.64 9.70 -4.58
C LEU A 11 -1.82 8.41 -4.66
N GLN A 12 -0.57 8.43 -4.19
CA GLN A 12 0.29 7.24 -4.16
C GLN A 12 -0.30 6.11 -3.30
N ILE A 13 -0.86 6.43 -2.13
CA ILE A 13 -1.56 5.47 -1.29
C ILE A 13 -2.77 4.87 -2.05
N SER A 14 -3.53 5.71 -2.75
CA SER A 14 -4.68 5.25 -3.56
C SER A 14 -4.26 4.28 -4.66
N ARG A 15 -3.12 4.57 -5.32
CA ARG A 15 -2.53 3.68 -6.34
C ARG A 15 -2.15 2.31 -5.76
N MET A 16 -1.52 2.30 -4.58
CA MET A 16 -1.19 1.05 -3.87
C MET A 16 -2.43 0.23 -3.55
N ARG A 17 -3.52 0.85 -3.06
CA ARG A 17 -4.78 0.15 -2.78
C ARG A 17 -5.41 -0.48 -4.04
N SER A 18 -5.32 0.22 -5.16
CA SER A 18 -5.76 -0.27 -6.48
C SER A 18 -5.00 -1.55 -6.87
N LEU A 19 -3.67 -1.53 -6.70
CA LEU A 19 -2.78 -2.66 -6.98
C LEU A 19 -3.00 -3.84 -6.02
N GLU A 20 -3.15 -3.56 -4.72
CA GLU A 20 -3.43 -4.56 -3.68
C GLU A 20 -4.74 -5.31 -3.94
N THR A 21 -5.79 -4.59 -4.31
CA THR A 21 -7.11 -5.17 -4.58
C THR A 21 -7.23 -5.75 -5.98
N GLY A 22 -6.35 -5.36 -6.90
CA GLY A 22 -6.45 -5.70 -8.32
C GLY A 22 -7.70 -5.12 -8.97
N ARG A 23 -8.20 -3.98 -8.46
CA ARG A 23 -9.46 -3.35 -8.92
C ARG A 23 -9.22 -1.91 -9.31
N PRO A 24 -9.86 -1.40 -10.38
CA PRO A 24 -9.82 0.02 -10.68
C PRO A 24 -10.41 0.84 -9.54
N MET A 25 -9.84 2.02 -9.30
CA MET A 25 -10.29 2.97 -8.30
C MET A 25 -10.68 4.30 -8.96
N LEU A 26 -11.91 4.72 -8.71
CA LEU A 26 -12.39 6.07 -9.00
C LEU A 26 -12.19 6.93 -7.76
N ARG A 27 -11.28 7.90 -7.84
CA ARG A 27 -11.00 8.83 -6.75
C ARG A 27 -11.60 10.18 -7.08
N ALA A 28 -12.63 10.58 -6.34
CA ALA A 28 -13.25 11.89 -6.43
C ALA A 28 -12.87 12.74 -5.22
N THR A 29 -12.31 13.92 -5.46
CA THR A 29 -11.91 14.86 -4.40
C THR A 29 -12.33 16.28 -4.77
N ASN A 30 -12.55 17.14 -3.78
CA ASN A 30 -12.97 18.53 -4.01
C ASN A 30 -11.83 19.35 -4.67
N ASN A 31 -10.70 19.51 -3.97
CA ASN A 31 -9.55 20.30 -4.45
C ASN A 31 -8.28 19.45 -4.66
N GLY A 32 -8.37 18.13 -4.48
CA GLY A 32 -7.22 17.22 -4.49
C GLY A 32 -7.04 16.49 -5.81
N ALA A 33 -6.29 15.38 -5.77
CA ALA A 33 -6.13 14.50 -6.91
C ALA A 33 -7.42 13.71 -7.19
N THR A 34 -8.27 14.24 -8.07
CA THR A 34 -9.38 13.52 -8.69
C THR A 34 -8.86 12.72 -9.89
N ALA A 35 -8.95 11.40 -9.82
CA ALA A 35 -8.22 10.50 -10.69
C ALA A 35 -8.94 9.17 -10.94
N VAL A 36 -8.63 8.56 -12.08
CA VAL A 36 -9.00 7.19 -12.44
C VAL A 36 -7.73 6.35 -12.38
N ILE A 37 -7.75 5.30 -11.57
CA ILE A 37 -6.61 4.40 -11.36
C ILE A 37 -7.01 2.99 -11.81
N ASP A 38 -6.16 2.32 -12.57
CA ASP A 38 -6.41 0.95 -13.02
C ASP A 38 -6.12 -0.09 -11.91
N GLY A 39 -6.51 -1.35 -12.13
CA GLY A 39 -6.24 -2.44 -11.17
C GLY A 39 -4.75 -2.79 -10.99
N ARG A 40 -3.84 -2.15 -11.75
CA ARG A 40 -2.38 -2.28 -11.61
C ARG A 40 -1.77 -1.05 -10.90
N GLY A 41 -2.58 -0.10 -10.46
CA GLY A 41 -2.11 1.12 -9.79
C GLY A 41 -1.60 2.21 -10.73
N ASN A 42 -1.85 2.13 -12.04
CA ASN A 42 -1.52 3.19 -12.98
C ASN A 42 -2.62 4.24 -13.00
N VAL A 43 -2.22 5.51 -13.06
CA VAL A 43 -3.17 6.63 -13.21
C VAL A 43 -3.52 6.74 -14.69
N GLN A 44 -4.77 6.43 -15.04
CA GLN A 44 -5.27 6.55 -16.41
C GLN A 44 -5.67 7.99 -16.75
N ALA A 45 -6.22 8.70 -15.77
CA ALA A 45 -6.63 10.09 -15.94
C ALA A 45 -6.53 10.83 -14.60
N LEU A 46 -6.15 12.11 -14.65
CA LEU A 46 -5.95 12.96 -13.48
C LEU A 46 -6.37 14.39 -13.82
N LEU A 47 -7.21 14.99 -12.97
CA LEU A 47 -7.54 16.41 -13.10
C LEU A 47 -6.45 17.30 -12.49
N PRO A 48 -6.25 18.52 -13.02
CA PRO A 48 -5.48 19.55 -12.34
C PRO A 48 -6.01 19.83 -10.94
N PHE A 49 -5.12 20.05 -9.98
CA PHE A 49 -5.51 20.39 -8.61
C PHE A 49 -6.10 21.80 -8.56
N TYR A 50 -6.92 22.08 -7.54
CA TYR A 50 -7.52 23.41 -7.28
C TYR A 50 -8.32 24.01 -8.44
N ARG A 51 -8.76 23.18 -9.39
CA ARG A 51 -9.56 23.62 -10.53
C ARG A 51 -10.92 22.94 -10.49
N GLN A 52 -11.97 23.72 -10.72
CA GLN A 52 -13.30 23.18 -10.94
C GLN A 52 -13.34 22.56 -12.34
N ASP A 53 -13.53 21.24 -12.40
CA ASP A 53 -13.59 20.49 -13.64
C ASP A 53 -14.31 19.15 -13.42
N THR A 54 -14.59 18.42 -14.51
CA THR A 54 -15.23 17.10 -14.48
C THR A 54 -14.37 16.06 -15.19
N LEU A 55 -14.24 14.87 -14.59
CA LEU A 55 -13.48 13.76 -15.15
C LEU A 55 -14.42 12.66 -15.61
N ALA A 56 -14.67 12.57 -16.91
CA ALA A 56 -15.41 11.47 -17.51
C ALA A 56 -14.46 10.33 -17.91
N ALA A 57 -14.75 9.11 -17.49
CA ALA A 57 -13.96 7.93 -17.83
C ALA A 57 -14.82 6.67 -17.89
N THR A 58 -14.42 5.72 -18.74
CA THR A 58 -15.01 4.38 -18.80
C THR A 58 -14.15 3.43 -17.99
N VAL A 59 -14.76 2.67 -17.07
CA VAL A 59 -14.02 1.75 -16.19
C VAL A 59 -14.58 0.35 -16.33
N GLN A 60 -13.70 -0.63 -16.51
CA GLN A 60 -14.05 -2.04 -16.60
C GLN A 60 -14.15 -2.67 -15.20
N GLY A 61 -15.28 -3.33 -14.92
CA GLY A 61 -15.42 -4.16 -13.71
C GLY A 61 -14.46 -5.35 -13.73
N MET A 62 -13.82 -5.64 -12.59
CA MET A 62 -12.87 -6.76 -12.44
C MET A 62 -13.40 -7.86 -11.50
N ALA A 63 -13.02 -9.10 -11.80
CA ALA A 63 -13.35 -10.30 -11.03
C ALA A 63 -12.07 -11.00 -10.53
N GLY A 64 -12.23 -11.93 -9.59
CA GLY A 64 -11.13 -12.65 -8.96
C GLY A 64 -10.64 -12.01 -7.65
N SER A 65 -9.58 -12.58 -7.07
CA SER A 65 -8.99 -12.11 -5.81
C SER A 65 -7.48 -12.21 -5.87
N THR A 66 -6.80 -11.12 -5.51
CA THR A 66 -5.33 -11.09 -5.41
C THR A 66 -4.87 -11.92 -4.21
N PRO A 67 -3.59 -12.36 -4.20
CA PRO A 67 -3.01 -13.00 -3.02
C PRO A 67 -3.12 -12.13 -1.76
N TYR A 68 -2.98 -10.81 -1.92
CA TYR A 68 -3.15 -9.86 -0.81
C TYR A 68 -4.58 -9.85 -0.26
N ILE A 69 -5.60 -9.92 -1.11
CA ILE A 69 -7.00 -10.02 -0.65
C ILE A 69 -7.27 -11.34 0.08
N ARG A 70 -6.61 -12.44 -0.32
CA ARG A 70 -6.79 -13.74 0.33
C ARG A 70 -6.06 -13.86 1.67
N CYS A 71 -4.82 -13.40 1.74
CA CYS A 71 -3.96 -13.58 2.91
C CYS A 71 -3.91 -12.35 3.83
N GLY A 72 -4.34 -11.19 3.34
CA GLY A 72 -4.19 -9.91 4.02
C GLY A 72 -2.75 -9.64 4.45
N ASN A 73 -2.61 -9.09 5.65
CA ASN A 73 -1.30 -8.82 6.25
C ASN A 73 -0.70 -10.04 6.98
N LEU A 74 -1.39 -11.18 7.05
CA LEU A 74 -0.97 -12.35 7.85
C LEU A 74 0.39 -12.89 7.39
N LEU A 75 0.64 -12.91 6.09
CA LEU A 75 1.92 -13.38 5.53
C LEU A 75 3.09 -12.54 6.07
N PHE A 76 2.96 -11.22 6.04
CA PHE A 76 4.01 -10.31 6.48
C PHE A 76 4.18 -10.32 8.01
N LEU A 77 3.08 -10.43 8.75
CA LEU A 77 3.11 -10.57 10.21
C LEU A 77 3.78 -11.90 10.62
N GLY A 78 3.49 -12.99 9.92
CA GLY A 78 4.13 -14.28 10.15
C GLY A 78 5.64 -14.25 9.90
N LEU A 79 6.08 -13.64 8.80
CA LEU A 79 7.51 -13.44 8.51
C LEU A 79 8.18 -12.56 9.57
N GLY A 80 7.54 -11.46 9.97
CA GLY A 80 8.04 -10.58 11.03
C GLY A 80 8.21 -11.31 12.37
N ALA A 81 7.22 -12.09 12.76
CA ALA A 81 7.27 -12.90 13.99
C ALA A 81 8.41 -13.93 13.94
N LEU A 82 8.62 -14.60 12.80
CA LEU A 82 9.69 -15.58 12.62
C LEU A 82 11.07 -14.94 12.72
N LEU A 83 11.27 -13.77 12.10
CA LEU A 83 12.53 -13.01 12.20
C LEU A 83 12.83 -12.58 13.63
N LEU A 84 11.83 -12.08 14.35
CA LEU A 84 11.98 -11.69 15.76
C LEU A 84 12.29 -12.89 16.66
N ALA A 85 11.61 -14.02 16.45
CA ALA A 85 11.91 -15.26 17.17
C ALA A 85 13.34 -15.72 16.90
N GLY A 86 13.78 -15.75 15.63
CA GLY A 86 15.13 -16.13 15.25
C GLY A 86 16.20 -15.24 15.89
N ALA A 87 16.01 -13.92 15.87
CA ALA A 87 16.90 -12.96 16.51
C ALA A 87 16.99 -13.20 18.03
N TRP A 88 15.85 -13.46 18.68
CA TRP A 88 15.80 -13.75 20.10
C TRP A 88 16.53 -15.05 20.49
N PHE A 89 16.33 -16.12 19.72
CA PHE A 89 17.04 -17.39 19.94
C PHE A 89 18.55 -17.24 19.71
N ALA A 90 18.97 -16.53 18.67
CA ALA A 90 20.38 -16.27 18.41
C ALA A 90 21.03 -15.42 19.52
N GLY A 91 20.33 -14.41 20.03
CA GLY A 91 20.77 -13.59 21.15
C GLY A 91 20.92 -14.38 22.46
N ARG A 92 20.03 -15.34 22.71
CA ARG A 92 20.11 -16.24 23.87
C ARG A 92 21.35 -17.15 23.82
N ARG A 93 21.67 -17.72 22.65
CA ARG A 93 22.87 -18.57 22.48
C ARG A 93 24.16 -17.82 22.76
N ARG A 94 24.28 -16.57 22.26
CA ARG A 94 25.47 -15.72 22.49
C ARG A 94 25.69 -15.37 23.96
N ARG A 95 24.62 -15.15 24.73
CA ARG A 95 24.72 -14.86 26.17
C ARG A 95 25.25 -16.04 26.98
N VAL A 96 24.93 -17.27 26.58
CA VAL A 96 25.40 -18.48 27.27
C VAL A 96 26.89 -18.72 27.01
N ASP A 97 27.36 -18.54 25.77
CA ASP A 97 28.79 -18.69 25.44
C ASP A 97 29.70 -17.68 26.15
N THR A 98 29.22 -16.46 26.41
CA THR A 98 30.02 -15.44 27.13
C THR A 98 30.19 -15.77 28.63
N GLN A 99 29.27 -16.53 29.22
CA GLN A 99 29.36 -16.93 30.64
C GLN A 99 30.27 -18.15 30.88
N ASN A 100 30.53 -18.98 29.87
CA ASN A 100 31.42 -20.15 30.02
C ASN A 100 32.92 -19.82 29.84
N HIS A 101 33.25 -18.60 29.42
CA HIS A 101 34.63 -18.14 29.20
C HIS A 101 35.10 -17.07 30.20
N ALA A 102 34.36 -16.85 31.29
CA ALA A 102 34.74 -16.01 32.43
C ALA A 102 34.89 -16.89 33.68
#